data_AF-W9Q816-F1
#
_entry.id   AF-W9Q816-F1
#
_cell.length_a   1.000
_cell.length_b   1.000
_cell.length_c   1.000
_cell.angle_alpha   90.00
_cell.angle_beta   90.00
_cell.angle_gamma   90.00
#
_symmetry.space_group_name_H-M   'P 1'
#
loop_
_entity.id
_entity.type
_entity.pdbx_description
1 polymer ?
#
loop_
_entity_poly.entity_id
_entity_poly.type
_entity_poly.pdbx_seq_one_letter_code
_entity_poly.pdbx_strand_id
1 'polypeptide(L)'
;MSAENMITLYCEGTPNPLKISIALEELGLKYNARAIKLFEHEQKEEWFLDINPNGRIPAIVDTDEHGNELKIWESGAILQYLVERYDKDHKISYPRGTKEYWQMTSWLFWQVSGLGPMQGQANHFEMSAFGDYPYALKRYVNETRRLYRTMDKALAENPSGYLVGDHLSIADIAIWPWTTAYKYSGLSQIDEFPHVKNWMYKLLERPGFEKGRNVPGPHIYLQLNELPDEELKKLGRERSVWVQEAMKRDAE
;
A
#
# COMPACT_ATOMS: atom_id res chain seq x y z
N MET A 1 31.23 -4.75 -19.86
CA MET A 1 29.76 -4.65 -19.98
C MET A 1 29.31 -3.89 -18.75
N SER A 2 28.82 -2.65 -18.90
CA SER A 2 28.21 -1.94 -17.76
C SER A 2 27.01 -2.75 -17.28
N ALA A 3 26.83 -2.87 -15.98
CA ALA A 3 25.63 -3.52 -15.43
C ALA A 3 24.40 -2.74 -15.91
N GLU A 4 23.32 -3.43 -16.31
CA GLU A 4 22.03 -2.75 -16.48
C GLU A 4 21.57 -2.28 -15.08
N ASN A 5 21.03 -1.08 -15.01
CA ASN A 5 20.40 -0.54 -13.80
C ASN A 5 19.35 -1.52 -13.28
N MET A 6 19.39 -1.86 -11.99
CA MET A 6 18.57 -2.93 -11.41
C MET A 6 17.93 -2.51 -10.09
N ILE A 7 16.61 -2.59 -10.03
CA ILE A 7 15.85 -2.37 -8.80
C ILE A 7 15.59 -3.73 -8.14
N THR A 8 15.93 -3.88 -6.87
CA THR A 8 15.46 -4.98 -6.02
C THR A 8 14.41 -4.46 -5.05
N LEU A 9 13.18 -4.99 -5.15
CA LEU A 9 12.07 -4.73 -4.26
C LEU A 9 11.98 -5.83 -3.19
N TYR A 10 12.17 -5.45 -1.93
CA TYR A 10 11.96 -6.32 -0.77
C TYR A 10 10.53 -6.15 -0.27
N CYS A 11 9.71 -7.19 -0.42
CA CYS A 11 8.25 -7.06 -0.31
C CYS A 11 7.54 -8.29 0.27
N GLU A 12 6.24 -8.11 0.50
CA GLU A 12 5.24 -9.16 0.70
C GLU A 12 3.91 -8.63 0.11
N GLY A 13 2.91 -9.47 -0.15
CA GLY A 13 1.55 -9.15 -0.61
C GLY A 13 0.69 -8.43 0.42
N THR A 14 1.26 -7.48 1.17
CA THR A 14 0.55 -6.57 2.07
C THR A 14 0.28 -5.22 1.38
N PRO A 15 -0.64 -4.37 1.88
CA PRO A 15 -0.99 -3.13 1.18
C PRO A 15 0.17 -2.18 0.89
N ASN A 16 1.21 -2.12 1.74
CA ASN A 16 2.29 -1.15 1.55
C ASN A 16 3.26 -1.49 0.39
N PRO A 17 3.77 -2.73 0.26
CA PRO A 17 4.60 -3.10 -0.89
C PRO A 17 3.87 -3.15 -2.22
N LEU A 18 2.57 -3.47 -2.22
CA LEU A 18 1.79 -3.51 -3.46
C LEU A 18 1.79 -2.16 -4.20
N LYS A 19 1.89 -1.05 -3.47
CA LYS A 19 2.07 0.28 -4.05
C LYS A 19 3.28 0.32 -4.99
N ILE A 20 4.37 -0.32 -4.57
CA ILE A 20 5.66 -0.25 -5.26
C ILE A 20 5.67 -1.19 -6.46
N SER A 21 5.21 -2.43 -6.31
CA SER A 21 5.10 -3.35 -7.46
C SER A 21 4.15 -2.81 -8.52
N ILE A 22 3.01 -2.21 -8.14
CA ILE A 22 2.10 -1.55 -9.09
C ILE A 22 2.81 -0.41 -9.82
N ALA A 23 3.53 0.46 -9.11
CA ALA A 23 4.25 1.57 -9.74
C ALA A 23 5.35 1.08 -10.70
N LEU A 24 6.12 0.05 -10.31
CA LEU A 24 7.16 -0.55 -11.16
C LEU A 24 6.57 -1.14 -12.46
N GLU A 25 5.43 -1.82 -12.36
CA GLU A 25 4.75 -2.43 -13.51
C GLU A 25 4.07 -1.39 -14.42
N GLU A 26 3.43 -0.36 -13.86
CA GLU A 26 2.86 0.75 -14.65
C GLU A 26 3.94 1.55 -15.40
N LEU A 27 5.15 1.67 -14.82
CA LEU A 27 6.30 2.27 -15.49
C LEU A 27 7.01 1.33 -16.47
N GLY A 28 6.70 0.03 -16.45
CA GLY A 28 7.36 -0.98 -17.27
C GLY A 28 8.83 -1.20 -16.90
N LEU A 29 9.20 -0.98 -15.64
CA LEU A 29 10.58 -1.12 -15.17
C LEU A 29 10.93 -2.60 -14.96
N LYS A 30 12.18 -2.97 -15.26
CA LYS A 30 12.73 -4.27 -14.85
C LYS A 30 13.12 -4.20 -13.37
N TYR A 31 12.72 -5.20 -12.59
CA TYR A 31 13.06 -5.30 -11.18
C TYR A 31 13.07 -6.75 -10.71
N ASN A 32 13.76 -7.01 -9.60
CA ASN A 32 13.71 -8.26 -8.87
C ASN A 32 12.79 -8.09 -7.64
N ALA A 33 11.76 -8.92 -7.49
CA ALA A 33 10.94 -8.96 -6.28
C ALA A 33 11.45 -10.06 -5.33
N ARG A 34 12.03 -9.66 -4.20
CA ARG A 34 12.44 -10.58 -3.14
C ARG A 34 11.39 -10.58 -2.04
N ALA A 35 10.67 -11.70 -1.92
CA ALA A 35 9.74 -11.90 -0.82
C ALA A 35 10.48 -11.92 0.53
N ILE A 36 9.93 -11.25 1.53
CA ILE A 36 10.43 -11.25 2.91
C ILE A 36 9.54 -12.14 3.76
N LYS A 37 10.16 -13.07 4.48
CA LYS A 37 9.47 -14.00 5.37
C LYS A 37 9.11 -13.32 6.68
N LEU A 38 8.00 -12.58 6.67
CA LEU A 38 7.53 -11.82 7.84
C LEU A 38 7.32 -12.70 9.07
N PHE A 39 6.76 -13.90 8.88
CA PHE A 39 6.51 -14.86 9.97
C PHE A 39 7.79 -15.39 10.63
N GLU A 40 8.89 -15.42 9.89
CA GLU A 40 10.23 -15.78 10.40
C GLU A 40 11.02 -14.55 10.90
N HIS A 41 10.40 -13.35 10.82
CA HIS A 41 11.00 -12.07 11.22
C HIS A 41 12.26 -11.65 10.44
N GLU A 42 12.38 -12.10 9.20
CA GLU A 42 13.51 -11.77 8.33
C GLU A 42 13.73 -10.24 8.18
N GLN A 43 12.66 -9.43 8.25
CA GLN A 43 12.73 -7.96 8.24
C GLN A 43 13.45 -7.35 9.45
N LYS A 44 13.85 -8.14 10.44
CA LYS A 44 14.60 -7.72 11.62
C LYS A 44 16.04 -8.25 11.62
N GLU A 45 16.44 -9.01 10.60
CA GLU A 45 17.81 -9.46 10.45
C GLU A 45 18.74 -8.29 10.08
N GLU A 46 19.99 -8.35 10.54
CA GLU A 46 20.98 -7.28 10.40
C GLU A 46 21.11 -6.80 8.94
N TRP A 47 21.19 -7.72 7.99
CA TRP A 47 21.32 -7.37 6.57
C TRP A 47 20.10 -6.60 6.02
N PHE A 48 18.89 -6.84 6.55
CA PHE A 48 17.70 -6.11 6.13
C PHE A 48 17.65 -4.75 6.83
N LEU A 49 18.05 -4.69 8.10
CA LEU A 49 18.15 -3.43 8.85
C LEU A 49 19.17 -2.47 8.23
N ASP A 50 20.23 -3.00 7.61
CA ASP A 50 21.18 -2.23 6.80
C ASP A 50 20.55 -1.58 5.55
N ILE A 51 19.39 -2.07 5.09
CA ILE A 51 18.61 -1.49 4.00
C ILE A 51 17.51 -0.57 4.55
N ASN A 52 16.78 -1.06 5.55
CA ASN A 52 15.72 -0.32 6.22
C ASN A 52 15.87 -0.44 7.74
N PRO A 53 16.39 0.59 8.44
CA PRO A 53 16.57 0.56 9.88
C PRO A 53 15.26 0.50 10.67
N ASN A 54 14.10 0.82 10.05
CA ASN A 54 12.78 0.65 10.66
C ASN A 54 12.34 -0.83 10.74
N GLY A 55 13.00 -1.72 9.99
CA GLY A 55 12.67 -3.15 9.95
C GLY A 55 11.23 -3.43 9.51
N ARG A 56 10.77 -2.69 8.48
CA ARG A 56 9.43 -2.80 7.87
C ARG A 56 9.56 -2.94 6.35
N ILE A 57 8.56 -3.54 5.71
CA ILE A 57 8.44 -3.59 4.24
C ILE A 57 7.41 -2.55 3.76
N PRO A 58 7.57 -2.01 2.54
CA PRO A 58 8.61 -2.29 1.54
C PRO A 58 9.92 -1.55 1.78
N ALA A 59 10.97 -2.06 1.14
CA ALA A 59 12.21 -1.34 0.87
C ALA A 59 12.66 -1.65 -0.56
N ILE A 60 13.43 -0.75 -1.17
CA ILE A 60 14.11 -1.00 -2.45
C ILE A 60 15.62 -0.75 -2.32
N VAL A 61 16.38 -1.46 -3.14
CA VAL A 61 17.75 -1.11 -3.51
C VAL A 61 17.77 -0.85 -5.00
N ASP A 62 18.19 0.35 -5.39
CA ASP A 62 18.37 0.71 -6.79
C ASP A 62 19.88 0.78 -7.09
N THR A 63 20.35 -0.08 -7.99
CA THR A 63 21.77 -0.22 -8.34
C THR A 63 22.02 0.36 -9.72
N ASP A 64 22.78 1.45 -9.80
CA ASP A 64 23.09 2.14 -11.05
C ASP A 64 24.06 1.37 -11.96
N GLU A 65 24.30 1.89 -13.17
CA GLU A 65 25.21 1.28 -14.15
C GLU A 65 26.68 1.16 -13.70
N HIS A 66 27.05 1.88 -12.64
CA HIS A 66 28.37 1.88 -12.02
C HIS A 66 28.44 0.95 -10.80
N GLY A 67 27.33 0.33 -10.41
CA GLY A 67 27.23 -0.54 -9.24
C GLY A 67 27.04 0.22 -7.92
N ASN A 68 26.71 1.51 -7.95
CA ASN A 68 26.37 2.25 -6.74
C ASN A 68 24.94 1.91 -6.31
N GLU A 69 24.77 1.60 -5.04
CA GLU A 69 23.47 1.26 -4.47
C GLU A 69 22.83 2.45 -3.75
N LEU A 70 21.56 2.68 -4.02
CA LEU A 70 20.71 3.58 -3.25
C LEU A 70 19.61 2.77 -2.55
N LYS A 71 19.67 2.76 -1.21
CA LYS A 71 18.71 2.10 -0.33
C LYS A 71 17.58 3.07 0.05
N ILE A 72 16.33 2.70 -0.19
CA ILE A 72 15.17 3.55 0.09
C ILE A 72 14.08 2.73 0.78
N TRP A 73 13.55 3.26 1.87
CA TRP A 73 12.42 2.72 2.60
C TRP A 73 11.34 3.78 2.79
N GLU A 74 10.20 3.38 3.36
CA GLU A 74 8.91 4.09 3.31
C GLU A 74 8.26 4.11 1.93
N SER A 75 7.09 3.47 1.83
CA SER A 75 6.39 3.32 0.54
C SER A 75 6.10 4.65 -0.16
N GLY A 76 5.80 5.73 0.57
CA GLY A 76 5.58 7.05 -0.02
C GLY A 76 6.85 7.71 -0.54
N ALA A 77 8.00 7.48 0.11
CA ALA A 77 9.29 7.97 -0.34
C ALA A 77 9.78 7.21 -1.57
N ILE A 78 9.59 5.88 -1.58
CA ILE A 78 9.89 5.03 -2.74
C ILE A 78 9.07 5.47 -3.96
N LEU A 79 7.76 5.72 -3.82
CA LEU A 79 6.93 6.20 -4.93
C LEU A 79 7.43 7.54 -5.49
N GLN A 80 7.75 8.51 -4.63
CA GLN A 80 8.31 9.80 -5.05
C GLN A 80 9.65 9.63 -5.78
N TYR A 81 10.52 8.75 -5.27
CA TYR A 81 11.78 8.43 -5.92
C TYR A 81 11.57 7.83 -7.31
N LEU A 82 10.68 6.84 -7.45
CA LEU A 82 10.42 6.18 -8.72
C LEU A 82 9.92 7.17 -9.78
N VAL A 83 9.01 8.07 -9.43
CA VAL A 83 8.51 9.05 -10.40
C VAL A 83 9.55 10.10 -10.77
N GLU A 84 10.33 10.59 -9.79
CA GLU A 84 11.40 11.56 -10.06
C GLU A 84 12.49 10.94 -10.95
N ARG A 85 12.88 9.70 -10.69
CA ARG A 85 13.99 9.03 -11.37
C ARG A 85 13.59 8.45 -12.73
N TYR A 86 12.40 7.87 -12.85
CA TYR A 86 12.01 7.03 -13.99
C TYR A 86 10.77 7.51 -14.76
N ASP A 87 9.87 8.28 -14.17
CA ASP A 87 8.62 8.70 -14.83
C ASP A 87 8.78 9.99 -15.65
N LYS A 88 9.67 9.98 -16.64
CA LYS A 88 10.02 11.19 -17.43
C LYS A 88 8.87 11.74 -18.27
N ASP A 89 7.92 10.88 -18.63
CA ASP A 89 6.74 11.24 -19.42
C ASP A 89 5.51 11.50 -18.55
N HIS A 90 5.64 11.48 -17.21
CA HIS A 90 4.54 11.70 -16.28
C HIS A 90 3.35 10.76 -16.52
N LYS A 91 3.63 9.45 -16.66
CA LYS A 91 2.60 8.41 -16.87
C LYS A 91 1.82 8.11 -15.60
N ILE A 92 2.46 8.25 -14.43
CA ILE A 92 1.85 8.03 -13.11
C ILE A 92 2.14 9.20 -12.15
N SER A 93 2.44 10.37 -12.69
CA SER A 93 2.79 11.56 -11.93
C SER A 93 2.44 12.83 -12.70
N TYR A 94 2.74 13.98 -12.13
CA TYR A 94 2.59 15.28 -12.79
C TYR A 94 3.91 16.06 -12.70
N PRO A 95 4.18 17.00 -13.62
CA PRO A 95 5.40 17.80 -13.57
C PRO A 95 5.53 18.57 -12.25
N ARG A 96 6.71 18.51 -11.62
CA ARG A 96 7.00 19.19 -10.35
C ARG A 96 6.68 20.68 -10.45
N GLY A 97 5.97 21.20 -9.45
CA GLY A 97 5.58 22.62 -9.39
C GLY A 97 4.23 22.96 -10.04
N THR A 98 3.64 22.02 -10.78
CA THR A 98 2.25 22.16 -11.27
C THR A 98 1.24 22.05 -10.13
N LYS A 99 0.00 22.51 -10.37
CA LYS A 99 -1.10 22.38 -9.42
C LYS A 99 -1.38 20.91 -9.10
N GLU A 100 -1.44 20.08 -10.13
CA GLU A 100 -1.75 18.66 -10.04
C GLU A 100 -0.67 17.91 -9.25
N TYR A 101 0.61 18.26 -9.42
CA TYR A 101 1.69 17.70 -8.61
C TYR A 101 1.48 17.94 -7.11
N TRP A 102 1.09 19.14 -6.71
CA TRP A 102 0.85 19.46 -5.29
C TRP A 102 -0.43 18.81 -4.74
N GLN A 103 -1.46 18.67 -5.57
CA GLN A 103 -2.67 17.92 -5.21
C GLN A 103 -2.38 16.42 -5.04
N MET A 104 -1.64 15.82 -5.98
CA MET A 104 -1.17 14.43 -5.91
C MET A 104 -0.31 14.21 -4.66
N THR A 105 0.63 15.12 -4.39
CA THR A 105 1.47 15.08 -3.19
C THR A 105 0.61 15.13 -1.93
N SER A 106 -0.41 15.99 -1.87
CA SER A 106 -1.32 16.07 -0.73
C SER A 106 -2.04 14.75 -0.48
N TRP A 107 -2.54 14.08 -1.51
CA TRP A 107 -3.18 12.78 -1.40
C TRP A 107 -2.21 11.65 -1.01
N LEU A 108 -0.98 11.67 -1.54
CA LEU A 108 0.06 10.74 -1.14
C LEU A 108 0.36 10.87 0.37
N PHE A 109 0.55 12.10 0.86
CA PHE A 109 0.78 12.35 2.28
C PHE A 109 -0.44 12.03 3.14
N TRP A 110 -1.66 12.32 2.65
CA TRP A 110 -2.91 11.90 3.30
C TRP A 110 -3.00 10.38 3.42
N GLN A 111 -2.52 9.63 2.43
CA GLN A 111 -2.49 8.17 2.49
C GLN A 111 -1.54 7.67 3.57
N VAL A 112 -0.28 8.13 3.56
CA VAL A 112 0.76 7.61 4.48
C VAL A 112 0.60 8.10 5.92
N SER A 113 -0.07 9.23 6.15
CA SER A 113 -0.29 9.80 7.50
C SER A 113 -1.72 9.64 8.02
N GLY A 114 -2.68 9.37 7.16
CA GLY A 114 -4.11 9.24 7.49
C GLY A 114 -4.63 7.84 7.22
N LEU A 115 -4.96 7.54 5.96
CA LEU A 115 -5.65 6.29 5.58
C LEU A 115 -4.90 5.04 6.04
N GLY A 116 -3.64 4.89 5.66
CA GLY A 116 -2.85 3.70 5.98
C GLY A 116 -2.76 3.46 7.49
N PRO A 117 -2.26 4.42 8.29
CA PRO A 117 -2.16 4.26 9.73
C PRO A 117 -3.51 4.00 10.43
N MET A 118 -4.56 4.78 10.10
CA MET A 118 -5.85 4.64 10.78
C MET A 118 -6.55 3.33 10.43
N GLN A 119 -6.53 2.93 9.16
CA GLN A 119 -7.08 1.64 8.74
C GLN A 119 -6.25 0.47 9.29
N GLY A 120 -4.93 0.62 9.41
CA GLY A 120 -4.07 -0.36 10.08
C GLY A 120 -4.46 -0.61 11.54
N GLN A 121 -4.83 0.44 12.28
CA GLN A 121 -5.37 0.28 13.64
C GLN A 121 -6.73 -0.41 13.63
N ALA A 122 -7.62 -0.03 12.71
CA ALA A 122 -8.93 -0.70 12.57
C ALA A 122 -8.76 -2.21 12.29
N ASN A 123 -7.86 -2.57 11.37
CA ASN A 123 -7.51 -3.96 11.07
C ASN A 123 -7.02 -4.70 12.32
N HIS A 124 -6.14 -4.08 13.11
CA HIS A 124 -5.62 -4.70 14.32
C HIS A 124 -6.74 -5.01 15.32
N PHE A 125 -7.58 -4.04 15.65
CA PHE A 125 -8.67 -4.25 16.62
C PHE A 125 -9.78 -5.16 16.10
N GLU A 126 -10.06 -5.17 14.80
CA GLU A 126 -11.09 -6.04 14.21
C GLU A 126 -10.62 -7.49 14.09
N MET A 127 -9.33 -7.73 13.78
CA MET A 127 -8.84 -9.04 13.36
C MET A 127 -7.83 -9.70 14.28
N SER A 128 -7.02 -8.93 15.02
CA SER A 128 -5.79 -9.44 15.65
C SER A 128 -5.62 -9.10 17.13
N ALA A 129 -6.41 -8.17 17.69
CA ALA A 129 -6.34 -7.84 19.11
C ALA A 129 -6.88 -8.98 19.98
N PHE A 130 -6.18 -9.34 21.05
CA PHE A 130 -6.69 -10.28 22.05
C PHE A 130 -7.57 -9.56 23.06
N GLY A 131 -8.85 -9.94 23.13
CA GLY A 131 -9.82 -9.35 24.06
C GLY A 131 -10.80 -8.41 23.37
N ASP A 132 -11.67 -7.79 24.16
CA ASP A 132 -12.71 -6.88 23.66
C ASP A 132 -12.34 -5.42 23.94
N TYR A 133 -12.25 -4.61 22.88
CA TYR A 133 -11.85 -3.20 22.93
C TYR A 133 -12.87 -2.31 22.20
N PRO A 134 -14.12 -2.24 22.68
CA PRO A 134 -15.22 -1.67 21.91
C PRO A 134 -15.03 -0.18 21.60
N TYR A 135 -14.42 0.58 22.51
CA TYR A 135 -14.10 1.99 22.26
C TYR A 135 -13.03 2.17 21.17
N ALA A 136 -11.93 1.43 21.26
CA ALA A 136 -10.81 1.54 20.32
C ALA A 136 -11.26 1.10 18.92
N LEU A 137 -11.92 -0.06 18.82
CA LEU A 137 -12.47 -0.56 17.58
C LEU A 137 -13.42 0.47 16.94
N LYS A 138 -14.42 0.94 17.70
CA LYS A 138 -15.37 1.95 17.21
C LYS A 138 -14.67 3.23 16.74
N ARG A 139 -13.64 3.69 17.46
CA ARG A 139 -12.86 4.88 17.09
C ARG A 139 -12.19 4.71 15.73
N TYR A 140 -11.44 3.63 15.54
CA TYR A 140 -10.67 3.43 14.31
C TYR A 140 -11.54 3.06 13.11
N VAL A 141 -12.59 2.24 13.29
CA VAL A 141 -13.55 1.94 12.22
C VAL A 141 -14.26 3.22 11.76
N ASN A 142 -14.69 4.09 12.69
CA ASN A 142 -15.35 5.34 12.32
C ASN A 142 -14.41 6.33 11.62
N GLU A 143 -13.14 6.38 12.02
CA GLU A 143 -12.15 7.21 11.33
C GLU A 143 -11.86 6.67 9.93
N THR A 144 -11.70 5.36 9.76
CA THR A 144 -11.59 4.72 8.43
C THR A 144 -12.80 5.08 7.57
N ARG A 145 -14.02 4.96 8.11
CA ARG A 145 -15.25 5.36 7.39
C ARG A 145 -15.24 6.83 6.98
N ARG A 146 -14.75 7.73 7.84
CA ARG A 146 -14.62 9.17 7.51
C ARG A 146 -13.62 9.41 6.38
N LEU A 147 -12.52 8.67 6.36
CA LEU A 147 -11.49 8.74 5.32
C LEU A 147 -12.04 8.22 3.97
N TYR A 148 -12.81 7.14 3.96
CA TYR A 148 -13.50 6.66 2.76
C TYR A 148 -14.53 7.68 2.25
N ARG A 149 -15.31 8.32 3.13
CA ARG A 149 -16.20 9.44 2.73
C ARG A 149 -15.44 10.61 2.10
N THR A 150 -14.23 10.89 2.60
CA THR A 150 -13.37 11.95 2.04
C THR A 150 -12.95 11.60 0.61
N MET A 151 -12.54 10.36 0.39
CA MET A 151 -12.19 9.86 -0.96
C MET A 151 -13.39 9.81 -1.89
N ASP A 152 -14.53 9.28 -1.43
CA ASP A 152 -15.73 9.09 -2.23
C ASP A 152 -16.23 10.44 -2.78
N LYS A 153 -16.23 11.46 -1.94
CA LYS A 153 -16.53 12.84 -2.35
C LYS A 153 -15.53 13.36 -3.40
N ALA A 154 -14.23 13.17 -3.18
CA ALA A 154 -13.22 13.64 -4.12
C ALA A 154 -13.32 12.97 -5.50
N LEU A 155 -13.59 11.65 -5.51
CA LEU A 155 -13.80 10.88 -6.74
C LEU A 155 -15.11 11.26 -7.44
N ALA A 156 -16.15 11.64 -6.69
CA ALA A 156 -17.39 12.17 -7.27
C ALA A 156 -17.19 13.53 -7.97
N GLU A 157 -16.32 14.37 -7.43
CA GLU A 157 -16.03 15.71 -7.95
C GLU A 157 -15.08 15.70 -9.16
N ASN A 158 -14.30 14.62 -9.36
CA ASN A 158 -13.38 14.50 -10.50
C ASN A 158 -13.96 13.63 -11.64
N PRO A 159 -14.38 14.22 -12.77
CA PRO A 159 -15.01 13.46 -13.86
C PRO A 159 -14.07 12.47 -14.56
N SER A 160 -12.76 12.61 -14.41
CA SER A 160 -11.81 11.64 -14.96
C SER A 160 -11.87 10.29 -14.24
N GLY A 161 -12.44 10.24 -13.03
CA GLY A 161 -12.49 9.06 -12.19
C GLY A 161 -11.12 8.65 -11.61
N TYR A 162 -10.20 9.60 -11.46
CA TYR A 162 -8.96 9.49 -10.69
C TYR A 162 -8.98 10.49 -9.53
N LEU A 163 -8.11 10.32 -8.52
CA LEU A 163 -8.08 11.25 -7.38
C LEU A 163 -7.61 12.65 -7.76
N VAL A 164 -6.72 12.76 -8.75
CA VAL A 164 -6.13 14.02 -9.20
C VAL A 164 -6.03 14.04 -10.71
N GLY A 165 -6.37 15.18 -11.31
CA GLY A 165 -6.24 15.43 -12.74
C GLY A 165 -7.00 14.42 -13.59
N ASP A 166 -6.40 13.99 -14.69
CA ASP A 166 -7.07 13.23 -15.76
C ASP A 166 -6.56 11.79 -15.94
N HIS A 167 -5.51 11.39 -15.22
CA HIS A 167 -4.93 10.06 -15.32
C HIS A 167 -4.43 9.52 -13.96
N LEU A 168 -4.00 8.26 -13.98
CA LEU A 168 -3.46 7.54 -12.82
C LEU A 168 -2.28 8.32 -12.21
N SER A 169 -2.21 8.39 -10.89
CA SER A 169 -1.05 8.94 -10.21
C SER A 169 -0.56 8.06 -9.06
N ILE A 170 0.62 8.37 -8.52
CA ILE A 170 1.11 7.72 -7.29
C ILE A 170 0.18 7.95 -6.09
N ALA A 171 -0.72 8.93 -6.12
CA ALA A 171 -1.76 9.07 -5.11
C ALA A 171 -2.76 7.90 -5.18
N ASP A 172 -3.26 7.58 -6.37
CA ASP A 172 -4.16 6.46 -6.59
C ASP A 172 -3.49 5.13 -6.23
N ILE A 173 -2.26 4.93 -6.71
CA ILE A 173 -1.44 3.73 -6.44
C ILE A 173 -1.20 3.56 -4.94
N ALA A 174 -0.92 4.64 -4.22
CA ALA A 174 -0.67 4.56 -2.78
C ALA A 174 -1.91 4.14 -2.00
N ILE A 175 -3.09 4.59 -2.43
CA ILE A 175 -4.34 4.45 -1.70
C ILE A 175 -5.02 3.10 -1.98
N TRP A 176 -4.97 2.64 -3.24
CA TRP A 176 -5.76 1.49 -3.69
C TRP A 176 -5.52 0.18 -2.93
N PRO A 177 -4.28 -0.22 -2.59
CA PRO A 177 -4.08 -1.47 -1.87
C PRO A 177 -4.81 -1.49 -0.52
N TRP A 178 -4.92 -0.34 0.13
CA TRP A 178 -5.65 -0.20 1.39
C TRP A 178 -7.17 -0.29 1.21
N THR A 179 -7.71 0.28 0.13
CA THR A 179 -9.16 0.21 -0.13
C THR A 179 -9.63 -1.20 -0.46
N THR A 180 -8.77 -2.03 -1.06
CA THR A 180 -9.12 -3.45 -1.29
C THR A 180 -9.28 -4.27 -0.03
N ALA A 181 -8.82 -3.79 1.14
CA ALA A 181 -8.95 -4.47 2.42
C ALA A 181 -10.05 -3.84 3.30
N TYR A 182 -11.08 -3.24 2.70
CA TYR A 182 -12.12 -2.50 3.43
C TYR A 182 -12.82 -3.36 4.48
N LYS A 183 -13.15 -4.62 4.17
CA LYS A 183 -13.81 -5.52 5.12
C LYS A 183 -12.92 -5.92 6.28
N TYR A 184 -11.62 -6.02 6.01
CA TYR A 184 -10.59 -6.25 7.03
C TYR A 184 -10.53 -5.15 8.09
N SER A 185 -11.04 -3.95 7.77
CA SER A 185 -11.06 -2.77 8.64
C SER A 185 -12.39 -2.55 9.36
N GLY A 186 -13.33 -3.49 9.28
CA GLY A 186 -14.66 -3.37 9.90
C GLY A 186 -15.68 -2.58 9.07
N LEU A 187 -15.36 -2.21 7.83
CA LEU A 187 -16.35 -1.71 6.87
C LEU A 187 -17.03 -2.90 6.18
N SER A 188 -18.26 -3.22 6.53
CA SER A 188 -18.93 -4.44 6.01
C SER A 188 -19.30 -4.35 4.53
N GLN A 189 -19.53 -3.15 3.99
CA GLN A 189 -19.99 -2.93 2.62
C GLN A 189 -19.27 -1.76 1.95
N ILE A 190 -18.72 -2.02 0.77
CA ILE A 190 -18.13 -0.96 -0.06
C ILE A 190 -19.19 -0.12 -0.79
N ASP A 191 -20.43 -0.60 -0.89
CA ASP A 191 -21.55 0.12 -1.51
C ASP A 191 -21.93 1.41 -0.78
N GLU A 192 -21.49 1.60 0.48
CA GLU A 192 -21.54 2.89 1.17
C GLU A 192 -20.71 3.98 0.44
N PHE A 193 -19.76 3.59 -0.41
CA PHE A 193 -18.81 4.44 -1.13
C PHE A 193 -18.79 4.11 -2.63
N PRO A 194 -19.86 4.44 -3.39
CA PRO A 194 -20.01 4.01 -4.77
C PRO A 194 -18.89 4.51 -5.69
N HIS A 195 -18.34 5.70 -5.45
CA HIS A 195 -17.26 6.25 -6.26
C HIS A 195 -15.93 5.57 -5.94
N VAL A 196 -15.67 5.25 -4.66
CA VAL A 196 -14.51 4.42 -4.26
C VAL A 196 -14.63 3.03 -4.87
N LYS A 197 -15.80 2.39 -4.83
CA LYS A 197 -16.03 1.08 -5.44
C LYS A 197 -15.70 1.11 -6.94
N ASN A 198 -16.29 2.06 -7.67
CA ASN A 198 -16.07 2.19 -9.12
C ASN A 198 -14.61 2.45 -9.46
N TRP A 199 -13.96 3.38 -8.75
CA TRP A 199 -12.53 3.68 -8.91
C TRP A 199 -11.67 2.45 -8.64
N MET A 200 -11.96 1.69 -7.57
CA MET A 200 -11.21 0.50 -7.20
C MET A 200 -11.21 -0.55 -8.31
N TYR A 201 -12.36 -0.84 -8.92
CA TYR A 201 -12.43 -1.81 -10.02
C TYR A 201 -11.92 -1.25 -11.36
N LYS A 202 -12.13 0.04 -11.64
CA LYS A 202 -11.58 0.70 -12.83
C LYS A 202 -10.06 0.55 -12.91
N LEU A 203 -9.34 0.70 -11.79
CA LEU A 203 -7.89 0.59 -11.79
C LEU A 203 -7.38 -0.82 -12.12
N LEU A 204 -8.18 -1.86 -11.90
CA LEU A 204 -7.84 -3.25 -12.24
C LEU A 204 -7.85 -3.52 -13.75
N GLU A 205 -8.50 -2.67 -14.55
CA GLU A 205 -8.51 -2.79 -16.01
C GLU A 205 -7.14 -2.49 -16.63
N ARG A 206 -6.20 -1.93 -15.85
CA ARG A 206 -4.87 -1.55 -16.30
C ARG A 206 -3.91 -2.75 -16.19
N PRO A 207 -3.19 -3.12 -17.27
CA PRO A 207 -2.30 -4.28 -17.24
C PRO A 207 -1.16 -4.19 -16.22
N GLY A 208 -0.55 -3.01 -16.05
CA GLY A 208 0.53 -2.81 -15.08
C GLY A 208 0.01 -2.98 -13.64
N PHE A 209 -1.14 -2.40 -13.36
CA PHE A 209 -1.84 -2.55 -12.09
C PHE A 209 -2.21 -4.00 -11.76
N GLU A 210 -2.81 -4.71 -12.72
CA GLU A 210 -3.19 -6.12 -12.59
C GLU A 210 -1.96 -7.01 -12.34
N LYS A 211 -0.86 -6.76 -13.05
CA LYS A 211 0.38 -7.50 -12.83
C LYS A 211 0.99 -7.17 -11.47
N GLY A 212 1.10 -5.89 -11.14
CA GLY A 212 1.77 -5.41 -9.93
C GLY A 212 1.05 -5.77 -8.65
N ARG A 213 -0.29 -5.85 -8.64
CA ARG A 213 -1.04 -6.28 -7.44
C ARG A 213 -0.78 -7.74 -7.07
N ASN A 214 -0.26 -8.55 -8.00
CA ASN A 214 0.00 -9.98 -7.83
C ASN A 214 1.49 -10.29 -7.56
N VAL A 215 2.23 -9.33 -6.97
CA VAL A 215 3.65 -9.46 -6.61
C VAL A 215 3.81 -9.35 -5.09
N PRO A 216 4.63 -10.21 -4.43
CA PRO A 216 5.41 -11.32 -5.01
C PRO A 216 4.57 -12.58 -5.27
N GLY A 217 3.29 -12.56 -4.92
CA GLY A 217 2.33 -13.62 -5.17
C GLY A 217 0.91 -13.07 -5.31
N PRO A 218 -0.09 -13.93 -5.53
CA PRO A 218 -1.45 -13.52 -5.83
C PRO A 218 -2.03 -12.54 -4.80
N HIS A 219 -2.69 -11.48 -5.28
CA HIS A 219 -3.46 -10.59 -4.41
C HIS A 219 -4.65 -11.35 -3.82
N ILE A 220 -4.87 -11.18 -2.51
CA ILE A 220 -5.92 -11.90 -1.77
C ILE A 220 -7.05 -11.02 -1.24
N TYR A 221 -6.86 -9.70 -1.12
CA TYR A 221 -7.80 -8.87 -0.34
C TYR A 221 -9.17 -8.72 -1.00
N LEU A 222 -9.25 -8.74 -2.33
CA LEU A 222 -10.55 -8.71 -3.01
C LEU A 222 -11.37 -9.98 -2.70
N GLN A 223 -10.72 -11.15 -2.71
CA GLN A 223 -11.37 -12.42 -2.36
C GLN A 223 -11.72 -12.47 -0.87
N LEU A 224 -10.88 -11.92 0.00
CA LEU A 224 -11.17 -11.84 1.44
C LEU A 224 -12.43 -11.02 1.75
N ASN A 225 -12.77 -10.02 0.93
CA ASN A 225 -14.00 -9.24 1.12
C ASN A 225 -15.28 -10.05 0.85
N GLU A 226 -15.19 -11.12 0.04
CA GLU A 226 -16.31 -11.99 -0.29
C GLU A 226 -16.61 -13.03 0.81
N LEU A 227 -15.68 -13.23 1.75
CA LEU A 227 -15.87 -14.18 2.85
C LEU A 227 -16.92 -13.67 3.86
N PRO A 228 -17.71 -14.56 4.49
CA PRO A 228 -18.51 -14.21 5.66
C PRO A 228 -17.64 -13.61 6.78
N ASP A 229 -18.19 -12.66 7.54
CA ASP A 229 -17.45 -11.92 8.58
C ASP A 229 -16.79 -12.86 9.61
N GLU A 230 -17.49 -13.93 10.00
CA GLU A 230 -16.97 -14.91 10.96
C GLU A 230 -15.76 -15.69 10.43
N GLU A 231 -15.76 -16.03 9.14
CA GLU A 231 -14.66 -16.73 8.49
C GLU A 231 -13.44 -15.81 8.34
N LEU A 232 -13.68 -14.57 7.92
CA LEU A 232 -12.63 -13.56 7.83
C LEU A 232 -11.96 -13.30 9.20
N LYS A 233 -12.77 -13.16 10.26
CA LYS A 233 -12.29 -13.00 11.63
C LYS A 233 -11.50 -14.21 12.12
N LYS A 234 -11.89 -15.43 11.71
CA LYS A 234 -11.14 -16.64 12.05
C LYS A 234 -9.72 -16.59 11.45
N LEU A 235 -9.58 -16.25 10.17
CA LEU A 235 -8.28 -16.09 9.52
C LEU A 235 -7.43 -14.99 10.18
N GLY A 236 -8.06 -13.88 10.57
CA GLY A 236 -7.40 -12.81 11.33
C GLY A 236 -6.83 -13.27 12.67
N ARG A 237 -7.61 -14.05 13.42
CA ARG A 237 -7.20 -14.61 14.73
C ARG A 237 -6.07 -15.63 14.61
N GLU A 238 -6.01 -16.41 13.55
CA GLU A 238 -4.88 -17.35 13.33
C GLU A 238 -3.54 -16.61 13.20
N ARG A 239 -3.56 -15.36 12.74
CA ARG A 239 -2.38 -14.49 12.62
C ARG A 239 -2.08 -13.69 13.90
N SER A 240 -2.99 -13.64 14.87
CA SER A 240 -2.86 -12.75 16.04
C SER A 240 -1.69 -13.11 16.95
N VAL A 241 -1.38 -14.40 17.10
CA VAL A 241 -0.27 -14.88 17.92
C VAL A 241 1.04 -14.25 17.45
N TRP A 242 1.34 -14.38 16.16
CA TRP A 242 2.54 -13.80 15.56
C TRP A 242 2.59 -12.27 15.70
N VAL A 243 1.46 -11.58 15.53
CA VAL A 243 1.38 -10.12 15.70
C VAL A 243 1.75 -9.71 17.12
N GLN A 244 1.28 -10.45 18.12
CA GLN A 244 1.48 -10.11 19.54
C GLN A 244 2.91 -10.42 19.99
N GLU A 245 3.48 -11.53 19.52
CA GLU A 245 4.91 -11.83 19.70
C GLU A 245 5.79 -10.75 19.06
N ALA A 246 5.46 -10.32 17.84
CA ALA A 246 6.17 -9.24 17.17
C ALA A 246 6.07 -7.91 17.93
N MET A 247 4.87 -7.56 18.45
CA MET A 247 4.66 -6.36 19.25
C MET A 247 5.44 -6.38 20.56
N LYS A 248 5.46 -7.51 21.27
CA LYS A 248 6.21 -7.65 22.51
C LYS A 248 7.71 -7.45 22.27
N ARG A 249 8.26 -8.07 21.23
CA ARG A 249 9.67 -7.90 20.89
C ARG A 249 10.01 -6.48 20.45
N ASP A 250 9.15 -5.84 19.65
CA ASP A 250 9.38 -4.46 19.20
C ASP A 250 9.33 -3.43 20.35
N ALA A 251 8.86 -3.81 21.54
CA ALA A 251 8.79 -2.95 22.73
C ALA A 251 10.01 -3.05 23.66
N GLU A 252 10.91 -4.01 23.43
CA GLU A 252 12.15 -4.26 24.18
C GLU A 252 13.34 -3.56 23.50
#